data_AF-A0AAE4YXX3-F1
#
_entry.id   AF-A0AAE4YXX3-F1
#
_cell.length_a   1.000
_cell.length_b   1.000
_cell.length_c   1.000
_cell.angle_alpha   90.00
_cell.angle_beta   90.00
_cell.angle_gamma   90.00
#
_symmetry.space_group_name_H-M   'P 1'
#
loop_
_entity.id
_entity.type
_entity.pdbx_description
1 polymer ?
#
loop_
_entity_poly.entity_id
_entity_poly.type
_entity_poly.pdbx_seq_one_letter_code
_entity_poly.pdbx_strand_id
1 'polypeptide(L)'
;GIRATFRGKIAAMRHLFRSCDAVPFDLGDVHRCFDVLRAEAFVAGTREAYERDPASLGPNTRANYEMGAAMTLIDSAWAQAEQTRILARFQEAFESFDVILAPTTPVSPFPWTELFASHINGEPQANYYRWLALTYVTTLTTHP
;
A
#
# COMPACT_ATOMS: atom_id res chain seq x y z
N GLY A 1 -0.29 17.45 -13.02
CA GLY A 1 -0.37 16.52 -11.85
C GLY A 1 0.17 15.16 -12.21
N ILE A 2 0.44 14.32 -11.21
CA ILE A 2 1.20 13.05 -11.35
C ILE A 2 0.66 12.12 -12.44
N ARG A 3 -0.66 11.96 -12.55
CA ARG A 3 -1.28 11.15 -13.61
C ARG A 3 -0.88 11.60 -15.02
N ALA A 4 -0.91 12.92 -15.27
CA ALA A 4 -0.55 13.48 -16.57
C ALA A 4 0.95 13.33 -16.84
N THR A 5 1.79 13.57 -15.83
CA THR A 5 3.24 13.39 -15.91
C THR A 5 3.61 11.94 -16.22
N PHE A 6 3.02 10.98 -15.51
CA PHE A 6 3.26 9.55 -15.75
C PHE A 6 2.87 9.14 -17.17
N ARG A 7 1.67 9.53 -17.64
CA ARG A 7 1.23 9.26 -19.02
C ARG A 7 2.16 9.88 -20.07
N GLY A 8 2.64 11.10 -19.83
CA GLY A 8 3.64 11.74 -20.70
C GLY A 8 4.96 10.97 -20.73
N LYS A 9 5.42 10.44 -19.60
CA LYS A 9 6.63 9.60 -19.52
C LYS A 9 6.44 8.29 -20.28
N ILE A 10 5.33 7.58 -20.07
CA ILE A 10 5.00 6.35 -20.81
C ILE A 10 4.96 6.62 -22.33
N ALA A 11 4.28 7.69 -22.77
CA ALA A 11 4.24 8.07 -24.18
C ALA A 11 5.64 8.32 -24.76
N ALA A 12 6.53 8.95 -23.99
CA ALA A 12 7.90 9.23 -24.42
C ALA A 12 8.80 7.98 -24.47
N MET A 13 8.54 6.93 -23.68
CA MET A 13 9.42 5.75 -23.58
C MET A 13 8.84 4.47 -24.17
N ARG A 14 7.55 4.42 -24.51
CA ARG A 14 6.88 3.18 -24.97
C ARG A 14 7.56 2.50 -26.16
N HIS A 15 8.24 3.26 -27.00
CA HIS A 15 8.97 2.78 -28.18
C HIS A 15 10.26 2.02 -27.82
N LEU A 16 10.71 2.09 -26.57
CA LEU A 16 11.88 1.36 -26.06
C LEU A 16 11.54 -0.09 -25.67
N PHE A 17 10.25 -0.44 -25.60
CA PHE A 17 9.77 -1.77 -25.23
C PHE A 17 9.23 -2.50 -26.46
N ARG A 18 9.21 -3.84 -26.43
CA ARG A 18 8.54 -4.66 -27.45
C ARG A 18 7.05 -4.33 -27.53
N SER A 19 6.40 -4.20 -26.37
CA SER A 19 5.01 -3.76 -26.20
C SER A 19 4.91 -2.95 -24.91
N CYS A 20 3.92 -2.07 -24.84
CA CYS A 20 3.68 -1.22 -23.67
C CYS A 20 2.19 -0.90 -23.63
N ASP A 21 1.47 -1.75 -22.90
CA ASP A 21 0.02 -1.78 -22.86
C ASP A 21 -0.49 -1.54 -21.44
N ALA A 22 -1.73 -1.09 -21.31
CA ALA A 22 -2.35 -0.91 -20.01
C ALA A 22 -2.72 -2.28 -19.43
N VAL A 23 -2.32 -2.53 -18.19
CA VAL A 23 -2.64 -3.76 -17.45
C VAL A 23 -3.81 -3.49 -16.50
N PRO A 24 -4.97 -4.13 -16.67
CA PRO A 24 -6.03 -4.08 -15.68
C PRO A 24 -5.66 -5.00 -14.50
N PHE A 25 -5.64 -4.44 -13.28
CA PHE A 25 -5.50 -5.24 -12.06
C PHE A 25 -6.84 -5.35 -11.35
N ASP A 26 -7.31 -6.59 -11.14
CA ASP A 26 -8.17 -6.89 -10.01
C ASP A 26 -7.26 -6.97 -8.78
N LEU A 27 -7.46 -6.08 -7.82
CA LEU A 27 -6.69 -6.10 -6.57
C LEU A 27 -7.48 -6.69 -5.40
N GLY A 28 -8.71 -7.14 -5.62
CA GLY A 28 -9.59 -7.59 -4.54
C GLY A 28 -9.65 -6.56 -3.40
N ASP A 29 -9.56 -7.04 -2.16
CA ASP A 29 -9.50 -6.17 -0.98
C ASP A 29 -8.06 -5.95 -0.49
N VAL A 30 -7.19 -5.52 -1.41
CA VAL A 30 -5.77 -5.24 -1.15
C VAL A 30 -5.54 -4.26 -0.02
N HIS A 31 -6.47 -3.33 0.16
CA HIS A 31 -6.40 -2.29 1.18
C HIS A 31 -6.61 -2.89 2.57
N ARG A 32 -7.68 -3.66 2.79
CA ARG A 32 -7.88 -4.34 4.08
C ARG A 32 -6.82 -5.41 4.32
N CYS A 33 -6.39 -6.14 3.29
CA CYS A 33 -5.30 -7.10 3.39
C CYS A 33 -4.02 -6.44 3.92
N PHE A 34 -3.63 -5.28 3.37
CA PHE A 34 -2.47 -4.54 3.86
C PHE A 34 -2.70 -3.99 5.27
N ASP A 35 -3.88 -3.46 5.56
CA ASP A 35 -4.21 -2.91 6.87
C ASP A 35 -4.04 -3.99 7.97
N VAL A 36 -4.49 -5.23 7.74
CA VAL A 36 -4.34 -6.35 8.68
C VAL A 36 -2.87 -6.75 8.85
N LEU A 37 -2.17 -7.09 7.76
CA LEU A 37 -0.79 -7.58 7.83
C LEU A 37 0.18 -6.53 8.37
N ARG A 38 -0.06 -5.25 8.08
CA ARG A 38 0.69 -4.16 8.67
C ARG A 38 0.42 -4.06 10.16
N ALA A 39 -0.85 -4.08 10.57
CA ALA A 39 -1.22 -3.94 11.98
C ALA A 39 -0.68 -5.10 12.84
N GLU A 40 -0.64 -6.33 12.31
CA GLU A 40 0.05 -7.46 12.94
C GLU A 40 1.52 -7.17 13.25
N ALA A 41 2.24 -6.59 12.28
CA ALA A 41 3.65 -6.22 12.48
C ALA A 41 3.82 -5.12 13.55
N PHE A 42 2.88 -4.16 13.64
CA PHE A 42 2.89 -3.16 14.71
C PHE A 42 2.58 -3.78 16.07
N VAL A 43 1.59 -4.68 16.17
CA VAL A 43 1.31 -5.41 17.41
C VAL A 43 2.55 -6.18 17.88
N ALA A 44 3.17 -6.94 16.98
CA ALA A 44 4.38 -7.69 17.31
C ALA A 44 5.55 -6.78 17.74
N GLY A 45 5.74 -5.65 17.06
CA GLY A 45 6.88 -4.77 17.27
C GLY A 45 6.73 -3.74 18.40
N THR A 46 5.50 -3.36 18.79
CA THR A 46 5.26 -2.23 19.70
C THR A 46 4.46 -2.57 20.95
N ARG A 47 4.05 -3.83 21.15
CA ARG A 47 3.24 -4.25 22.30
C ARG A 47 3.82 -3.84 23.65
N GLU A 48 5.06 -4.19 23.93
CA GLU A 48 5.69 -3.90 25.23
C GLU A 48 5.75 -2.38 25.50
N ALA A 49 6.04 -1.59 24.46
CA ALA A 49 6.07 -0.15 24.57
C ALA A 49 4.68 0.44 24.83
N TYR A 50 3.66 -0.08 24.14
CA TYR A 50 2.27 0.32 24.35
C TYR A 50 1.78 -0.06 25.75
N GLU A 51 2.00 -1.28 26.22
CA GLU A 51 1.56 -1.74 27.55
C GLU A 51 2.23 -0.94 28.68
N ARG A 52 3.51 -0.54 28.50
CA ARG A 52 4.24 0.28 29.45
C ARG A 52 3.76 1.74 29.47
N ASP A 53 3.65 2.36 28.29
CA ASP A 53 3.20 3.74 28.13
C ASP A 53 2.74 4.00 26.68
N PRO A 54 1.43 3.98 26.40
CA PRO A 54 0.89 4.27 25.07
C PRO A 54 1.25 5.67 24.55
N ALA A 55 1.49 6.65 25.43
CA ALA A 55 1.83 8.01 25.03
C ALA A 55 3.28 8.12 24.53
N SER A 56 4.12 7.14 24.82
CA SER A 56 5.48 7.05 24.28
C SER A 56 5.52 6.74 22.77
N LEU A 57 4.41 6.27 22.20
CA LEU A 57 4.26 6.04 20.77
C LEU A 57 3.67 7.27 20.07
N GLY A 58 4.26 7.64 18.93
CA GLY A 58 3.67 8.65 18.04
C GLY A 58 2.27 8.25 17.57
N PRO A 59 1.40 9.23 17.22
CA PRO A 59 -0.02 8.99 16.98
C PRO A 59 -0.29 7.96 15.88
N ASN A 60 0.52 7.96 14.82
CA ASN A 60 0.40 7.01 13.71
C ASN A 60 0.76 5.57 14.12
N THR A 61 1.86 5.40 14.86
CA THR A 61 2.29 4.09 15.39
C THR A 61 1.26 3.54 16.35
N ARG A 62 0.77 4.38 17.27
CA ARG A 62 -0.27 4.02 18.23
C ARG A 62 -1.57 3.58 17.53
N ALA A 63 -2.05 4.36 16.56
CA ALA A 63 -3.26 4.03 15.81
C ALA A 63 -3.15 2.70 15.06
N ASN A 64 -1.97 2.36 14.52
CA ASN A 64 -1.74 1.08 13.85
C ASN A 64 -1.75 -0.09 14.84
N TYR A 65 -1.11 0.09 16.00
CA TYR A 65 -1.14 -0.89 17.08
C TYR A 65 -2.57 -1.15 17.57
N GLU A 66 -3.34 -0.09 17.88
CA GLU A 66 -4.72 -0.20 18.38
C GLU A 66 -5.64 -0.88 17.36
N MET A 67 -5.45 -0.58 16.07
CA MET A 67 -6.14 -1.27 14.97
C MET A 67 -5.84 -2.78 14.99
N GLY A 68 -4.57 -3.17 15.13
CA GLY A 68 -4.17 -4.58 15.16
C GLY A 68 -4.62 -5.31 16.43
N ALA A 69 -4.56 -4.64 17.58
CA ALA A 69 -5.00 -5.19 18.86
C ALA A 69 -6.50 -5.50 18.90
N ALA A 70 -7.30 -4.85 18.05
CA ALA A 70 -8.73 -5.09 17.90
C ALA A 70 -9.07 -6.20 16.89
N MET A 71 -8.10 -6.71 16.12
CA MET A 71 -8.32 -7.75 15.11
C MET A 71 -8.41 -9.15 15.71
N THR A 72 -9.11 -10.03 15.01
CA THR A 72 -9.23 -11.44 15.40
C THR A 72 -8.27 -12.33 14.63
N LEU A 73 -8.07 -13.56 15.11
CA LEU A 73 -7.34 -14.59 14.34
C LEU A 73 -8.00 -14.87 12.98
N ILE A 74 -9.32 -14.71 12.87
CA ILE A 74 -10.05 -14.88 11.60
C ILE A 74 -9.66 -13.78 10.60
N ASP A 75 -9.47 -12.53 11.05
CA ASP A 75 -9.01 -11.44 10.19
C ASP A 75 -7.61 -11.72 9.65
N SER A 76 -6.71 -12.19 10.52
CA SER A 76 -5.34 -12.59 10.16
C SER A 76 -5.34 -13.70 9.11
N ALA A 77 -6.05 -14.80 9.39
CA ALA A 77 -6.15 -15.94 8.47
C ALA A 77 -6.75 -15.55 7.11
N TRP A 78 -7.77 -14.68 7.12
CA TRP A 78 -8.35 -14.14 5.90
C TRP A 78 -7.34 -13.29 5.11
N ALA A 79 -6.59 -12.41 5.78
CA ALA A 79 -5.63 -11.53 5.13
C ALA A 79 -4.47 -12.30 4.48
N GLN A 80 -3.97 -13.35 5.15
CA GLN A 80 -2.95 -14.23 4.56
C GLN A 80 -3.46 -14.97 3.32
N ALA A 81 -4.71 -15.44 3.35
CA ALA A 81 -5.34 -16.06 2.19
C ALA A 81 -5.55 -15.05 1.04
N GLU A 82 -5.98 -13.83 1.35
CA GLU A 82 -6.15 -12.78 0.35
C GLU A 82 -4.82 -12.31 -0.23
N GLN A 83 -3.77 -12.19 0.58
CA GLN A 83 -2.41 -11.88 0.11
C GLN A 83 -1.94 -12.92 -0.92
N THR A 84 -2.22 -14.21 -0.67
CA THR A 84 -1.91 -15.28 -1.62
C THR A 84 -2.66 -15.11 -2.95
N ARG A 85 -3.95 -14.71 -2.90
CA ARG A 85 -4.72 -14.44 -4.12
C ARG A 85 -4.18 -13.23 -4.87
N ILE A 86 -3.84 -12.14 -4.17
CA ILE A 86 -3.26 -10.94 -4.78
C ILE A 86 -1.93 -11.26 -5.45
N LEU A 87 -1.08 -12.07 -4.80
CA LEU A 87 0.16 -12.55 -5.41
C LEU A 87 -0.09 -13.31 -6.71
N ALA A 88 -1.04 -14.26 -6.72
CA ALA A 88 -1.38 -15.02 -7.91
C ALA A 88 -1.88 -14.13 -9.07
N ARG A 89 -2.71 -13.11 -8.76
CA ARG A 89 -3.18 -12.13 -9.76
C ARG A 89 -2.03 -11.32 -10.38
N PHE A 90 -0.99 -11.00 -9.60
CA PHE A 90 0.21 -10.36 -10.15
C PHE A 90 1.03 -11.32 -11.01
N GLN A 91 1.16 -12.59 -10.60
CA GLN A 91 1.87 -13.60 -11.39
C GLN A 91 1.23 -13.79 -12.76
N GLU A 92 -0.10 -13.81 -12.85
CA GLU A 92 -0.83 -13.86 -14.12
C GLU A 92 -0.47 -12.69 -15.05
N ALA A 93 -0.34 -11.47 -14.50
CA ALA A 93 0.12 -10.32 -15.29
C ALA A 93 1.56 -10.52 -15.80
N PHE A 94 2.45 -11.08 -14.96
CA PHE A 94 3.84 -11.35 -15.33
C PHE A 94 4.00 -12.50 -16.35
N GLU A 95 2.97 -13.30 -16.62
CA GLU A 95 3.00 -14.23 -17.76
C GLU A 95 3.03 -13.49 -19.10
N SER A 96 2.50 -12.26 -19.14
CA SER A 96 2.40 -11.43 -20.36
C SER A 96 3.37 -10.24 -20.39
N PHE A 97 3.91 -9.82 -19.24
CA PHE A 97 4.74 -8.62 -19.11
C PHE A 97 6.00 -8.89 -18.29
N ASP A 98 7.14 -8.37 -18.74
CA ASP A 98 8.40 -8.49 -18.00
C ASP A 98 8.51 -7.49 -16.83
N VAL A 99 7.82 -6.35 -16.93
CA VAL A 99 7.85 -5.27 -15.94
C VAL A 99 6.51 -4.52 -15.92
N ILE A 100 6.08 -4.12 -14.72
CA ILE A 100 4.91 -3.26 -14.52
C ILE A 100 5.38 -1.87 -14.09
N LEU A 101 4.89 -0.84 -14.78
CA LEU A 101 5.21 0.55 -14.47
C LEU A 101 4.02 1.25 -13.81
N ALA A 102 4.27 1.92 -12.69
CA ALA A 102 3.31 2.77 -12.00
C ALA A 102 3.99 3.99 -11.38
N PRO A 103 3.27 5.10 -11.11
CA PRO A 103 3.80 6.15 -10.25
C PRO A 103 4.11 5.62 -8.85
N THR A 104 5.15 6.13 -8.19
CA THR A 104 5.51 5.71 -6.83
C THR A 104 4.59 6.32 -5.76
N THR A 105 4.17 7.57 -5.93
CA THR A 105 3.32 8.28 -4.97
C THR A 105 2.28 9.11 -5.71
N PRO A 106 1.06 9.27 -5.16
CA PRO A 106 0.01 10.09 -5.75
C PRO A 106 0.15 11.60 -5.44
N VAL A 107 1.14 12.00 -4.64
CA VAL A 107 1.37 13.40 -4.22
C VAL A 107 2.77 13.90 -4.52
N SER A 108 2.91 15.21 -4.71
CA SER A 108 4.21 15.89 -4.69
C SER A 108 4.67 16.08 -3.25
N PRO A 109 5.95 16.43 -3.01
CA PRO A 109 6.42 16.78 -1.66
C PRO A 109 5.52 17.84 -1.02
N PHE A 110 5.24 17.65 0.27
CA PHE A 110 4.39 18.51 1.09
C PHE A 110 5.13 18.86 2.40
N PRO A 111 4.68 19.84 3.19
CA PRO A 111 5.38 20.29 4.39
C PRO A 111 5.68 19.16 5.38
N TRP A 112 6.89 19.14 5.93
CA TRP A 112 7.35 18.11 6.87
C TRP A 112 6.52 18.06 8.17
N THR A 113 5.83 19.15 8.50
CA THR A 113 4.94 19.26 9.67
C THR A 113 3.63 18.49 9.49
N GLU A 114 3.25 18.18 8.24
CA GLU A 114 2.11 17.31 7.97
C GLU A 114 2.59 15.86 8.04
N LEU A 115 2.00 15.07 8.93
CA LEU A 115 2.44 13.70 9.16
C LEU A 115 2.15 12.75 7.98
N PHE A 116 1.18 13.10 7.14
CA PHE A 116 0.74 12.32 5.98
C PHE A 116 -0.17 13.16 5.08
N ALA A 117 -0.32 12.73 3.82
CA ALA A 117 -1.31 13.31 2.92
C ALA A 117 -2.71 12.85 3.31
N SER A 118 -3.46 13.71 4.02
CA SER A 118 -4.82 13.41 4.48
C SER A 118 -5.87 13.42 3.37
N HIS A 119 -5.59 14.11 2.27
CA HIS A 119 -6.47 14.20 1.10
C HIS A 119 -5.68 14.04 -0.20
N ILE A 120 -6.27 13.36 -1.18
CA ILE A 120 -5.72 13.24 -2.53
C ILE A 120 -6.83 13.57 -3.51
N ASN A 121 -6.60 14.54 -4.41
CA ASN A 121 -7.62 15.06 -5.33
C ASN A 121 -8.92 15.52 -4.63
N GLY A 122 -8.82 16.03 -3.41
CA GLY A 122 -9.97 16.44 -2.59
C GLY A 122 -10.62 15.31 -1.78
N GLU A 123 -10.26 14.05 -2.02
CA GLU A 123 -10.84 12.90 -1.33
C GLU A 123 -10.07 12.57 -0.04
N PRO A 124 -10.75 12.44 1.11
CA PRO A 124 -10.13 12.08 2.37
C PRO A 124 -9.57 10.64 2.31
N GLN A 125 -8.41 10.45 2.92
CA GLN A 125 -7.78 9.14 3.04
C GLN A 125 -8.39 8.36 4.21
N ALA A 126 -8.62 7.06 4.00
CA ALA A 126 -9.24 6.18 5.01
C ALA A 126 -8.40 6.06 6.30
N ASN A 127 -7.08 6.21 6.20
CA ASN A 127 -6.14 6.18 7.31
C ASN A 127 -4.84 6.93 6.94
N TYR A 128 -3.92 7.06 7.90
CA TYR A 128 -2.71 7.88 7.74
C TYR A 128 -1.72 7.38 6.67
N TYR A 129 -1.82 6.12 6.23
CA TYR A 129 -0.88 5.51 5.27
C TYR A 129 -1.54 5.15 3.93
N ARG A 130 -2.85 5.36 3.76
CA ARG A 130 -3.56 5.03 2.50
C ARG A 130 -2.95 5.75 1.29
N TRP A 131 -2.39 6.94 1.48
CA TRP A 131 -1.68 7.67 0.42
C TRP A 131 -0.42 6.94 -0.12
N LEU A 132 0.08 5.93 0.59
CA LEU A 132 1.19 5.06 0.17
C LEU A 132 0.74 3.83 -0.64
N ALA A 133 -0.53 3.78 -1.08
CA ALA A 133 -1.09 2.61 -1.77
C ALA A 133 -0.28 2.12 -2.97
N LEU A 134 0.28 3.05 -3.74
CA LEU A 134 1.03 2.69 -4.94
C LEU A 134 2.31 1.88 -4.64
N THR A 135 2.86 1.95 -3.42
CA THR A 135 4.04 1.15 -3.03
C THR A 135 3.67 -0.04 -2.18
N TYR A 136 2.73 0.08 -1.24
CA TYR A 136 2.41 -1.04 -0.37
C TYR A 136 1.68 -2.18 -1.09
N VAL A 137 0.97 -1.89 -2.19
CA VAL A 137 0.36 -2.94 -3.03
C VAL A 137 1.45 -3.87 -3.57
N THR A 138 2.59 -3.31 -4.00
CA THR A 138 3.75 -4.10 -4.42
C THR A 138 4.38 -4.86 -3.25
N THR A 139 4.45 -4.25 -2.06
CA THR A 139 4.96 -4.93 -0.86
C THR A 139 4.19 -6.22 -0.55
N LEU A 140 2.86 -6.22 -0.72
CA LEU A 140 2.03 -7.41 -0.50
C LEU A 140 2.37 -8.58 -1.43
N THR A 141 2.87 -8.29 -2.63
CA THR A 141 3.17 -9.31 -3.64
C THR A 141 4.64 -9.69 -3.68
N THR A 142 5.49 -9.12 -2.82
CA THR A 142 6.91 -9.47 -2.69
C THR A 142 7.77 -9.30 -3.96
N HIS A 143 7.21 -8.68 -5.00
CA HIS A 143 7.96 -8.38 -6.22
C HIS A 143 8.98 -7.26 -5.95
N PRO A 144 10.17 -7.33 -6.59
CA PRO A 144 11.22 -6.33 -6.42
C PRO A 144 10.88 -4.98 -7.04
#